data_AF-A0A8T0CLP5-F1
#
_entry.id   AF-A0A8T0CLP5-F1
#
_cell.length_a   1.000
_cell.length_b   1.000
_cell.length_c   1.000
_cell.angle_alpha   90.00
_cell.angle_beta   90.00
_cell.angle_gamma   90.00
#
_symmetry.space_group_name_H-M   'P 1'
#
loop_
_entity.id
_entity.type
_entity.pdbx_description
1 polymer ?
#
loop_
_entity_poly.entity_id
_entity_poly.type
_entity_poly.pdbx_seq_one_letter_code
_entity_poly.pdbx_strand_id
1 'polypeptide(L)'
;MPYRACYPIFKLVYFVAANASHNMGFNEASLVISKAEVNEGTTMKKLKPRARGRSYAIKRPTCHIRIVLKDKSFYEEEDFFCLKKSEWKKEEVYRYDISLYG
;
A
#
# COMPACT_ATOMS: atom_id res chain seq x y z
N MET A 1 7.53 -0.38 19.32
CA MET A 1 8.72 0.27 18.73
C MET A 1 8.80 1.72 19.21
N PRO A 2 9.99 2.30 19.42
CA PRO A 2 10.16 3.62 20.05
C PRO A 2 9.99 4.83 19.09
N TYR A 3 9.48 4.64 17.87
CA TYR A 3 9.38 5.73 16.88
C TYR A 3 8.04 6.46 16.94
N ARG A 4 8.08 7.80 16.81
CA ARG A 4 6.85 8.64 16.71
C ARG A 4 5.97 8.28 15.51
N ALA A 5 6.57 7.77 14.43
CA ALA A 5 5.85 7.33 13.24
C ALA A 5 5.00 6.07 13.45
N CYS A 6 5.22 5.31 14.53
CA CYS A 6 4.48 4.07 14.76
C CYS A 6 2.99 4.32 15.03
N TYR A 7 2.64 5.39 15.73
CA TYR A 7 1.24 5.70 16.06
C TYR A 7 0.36 5.93 14.81
N PRO A 8 0.73 6.80 13.84
CA PRO A 8 -0.08 6.95 12.63
C PRO A 8 -0.12 5.68 11.77
N ILE A 9 0.95 4.90 11.71
CA ILE A 9 0.98 3.63 10.98
C ILE A 9 0.00 2.62 11.60
N PHE A 10 0.00 2.49 12.92
CA PHE A 10 -0.90 1.60 13.64
C PHE A 10 -2.37 1.96 13.38
N LYS A 11 -2.70 3.26 13.46
CA LYS A 11 -4.04 3.76 13.13
C LYS A 11 -4.43 3.45 11.67
N LEU A 12 -3.49 3.57 10.75
CA LEU A 12 -3.69 3.25 9.34
C LEU A 12 -4.00 1.77 9.14
N VAL A 13 -3.22 0.86 9.74
CA VAL A 13 -3.44 -0.59 9.61
C VAL A 13 -4.82 -0.98 10.13
N TYR A 14 -5.20 -0.49 11.31
CA TYR A 14 -6.54 -0.75 11.88
C TYR A 14 -7.66 -0.26 10.96
N PHE A 15 -7.53 0.96 10.43
CA PHE A 15 -8.50 1.54 9.50
C PHE A 15 -8.60 0.74 8.20
N VAL A 16 -7.48 0.29 7.64
CA VAL A 16 -7.47 -0.48 6.39
C VAL A 16 -8.12 -1.86 6.60
N ALA A 17 -7.86 -2.54 7.74
CA ALA A 17 -8.53 -3.80 8.08
C ALA A 17 -10.05 -3.62 8.20
N ALA A 18 -10.50 -2.59 8.92
CA ALA A 18 -11.93 -2.30 9.08
C ALA A 18 -12.61 -1.92 7.76
N ASN A 19 -11.93 -1.20 6.87
CA ASN A 19 -12.47 -0.88 5.54
C ASN A 19 -12.55 -2.12 4.65
N ALA A 20 -11.56 -3.01 4.75
CA ALA A 20 -11.55 -4.26 4.00
C ALA A 20 -12.71 -5.17 4.44
N SER A 21 -12.99 -5.26 5.74
CA SER A 21 -14.14 -6.00 6.24
C SER A 21 -15.48 -5.36 5.86
N HIS A 22 -15.61 -4.03 6.00
CA HIS A 22 -16.85 -3.33 5.69
C HIS A 22 -17.18 -3.26 4.19
N ASN A 23 -16.22 -2.91 3.34
CA ASN A 23 -16.48 -2.63 1.92
C ASN A 23 -16.31 -3.86 1.02
N MET A 24 -15.41 -4.77 1.37
CA MET A 24 -15.05 -5.92 0.53
C MET A 24 -15.48 -7.26 1.15
N GLY A 25 -16.05 -7.26 2.36
CA GLY A 25 -16.53 -8.46 3.04
C GLY A 25 -15.43 -9.42 3.46
N PHE A 26 -14.17 -8.96 3.52
CA PHE A 26 -13.04 -9.81 3.91
C PHE A 26 -13.01 -10.08 5.41
N ASN A 27 -12.54 -11.27 5.80
CA ASN A 27 -12.33 -11.61 7.20
C ASN A 27 -11.02 -10.98 7.71
N GLU A 28 -11.09 -10.22 8.80
CA GLU A 28 -9.93 -9.53 9.38
C GLU A 28 -8.80 -10.49 9.77
N ALA A 29 -9.14 -11.71 10.18
CA ALA A 29 -8.17 -12.73 10.59
C ALA A 29 -7.39 -13.34 9.41
N SER A 30 -7.93 -13.28 8.19
CA SER A 30 -7.30 -13.86 7.00
C SER A 30 -6.55 -12.82 6.15
N LEU A 31 -6.66 -11.53 6.46
CA LEU A 31 -5.97 -10.47 5.73
C LEU A 31 -4.49 -10.38 6.09
N VAL A 32 -3.65 -10.29 5.06
CA VAL A 32 -2.20 -10.11 5.16
C VAL A 32 -1.78 -8.88 4.36
N ILE A 33 -0.83 -8.11 4.88
CA ILE A 33 -0.25 -6.98 4.17
C ILE A 33 0.69 -7.52 3.09
N SER A 34 0.33 -7.35 1.81
CA SER A 34 1.17 -7.75 0.68
C SER A 34 2.19 -6.69 0.31
N LYS A 35 1.85 -5.41 0.45
CA LYS A 35 2.73 -4.30 0.06
C LYS A 35 2.48 -3.10 0.95
N ALA A 36 3.55 -2.45 1.39
CA ALA A 36 3.48 -1.18 2.10
C ALA A 36 4.50 -0.22 1.46
N GLU A 37 4.01 0.89 0.92
CA GLU A 37 4.83 1.89 0.23
C GLU A 37 4.55 3.29 0.77
N VAL A 38 5.56 4.15 0.67
CA VAL A 38 5.47 5.56 1.04
C VAL A 38 5.92 6.38 -0.14
N ASN A 39 5.01 7.21 -0.66
CA ASN A 39 5.28 8.13 -1.75
C ASN A 39 5.44 9.55 -1.21
N GLU A 40 6.18 10.38 -1.94
CA GLU A 40 6.29 11.81 -1.65
C GLU A 40 4.92 12.48 -1.82
N GLY A 41 4.57 13.35 -0.87
CA GLY A 41 3.37 14.17 -0.93
C GLY A 41 3.73 15.64 -1.18
N THR A 42 2.73 16.51 -1.10
CA THR A 42 2.94 17.95 -1.32
C THR A 42 3.91 18.53 -0.29
N THR A 43 4.95 19.19 -0.78
CA THR A 43 5.90 19.90 0.08
C THR A 43 5.52 21.37 0.21
N MET A 44 5.18 21.80 1.42
CA MET A 44 4.92 23.22 1.69
C MET A 44 6.22 23.96 1.98
N LYS A 45 6.38 25.15 1.38
CA LYS A 45 7.51 26.05 1.66
C LYS A 45 7.10 27.11 2.68
N LYS A 46 7.95 27.35 3.67
CA LYS A 46 7.81 28.45 4.65
C LYS A 46 9.08 29.28 4.68
N LEU A 47 8.96 30.59 4.74
CA LEU A 47 10.11 31.47 4.82
C LEU A 47 10.65 31.48 6.27
N LYS A 48 11.96 31.26 6.43
CA LYS A 48 12.67 31.42 7.70
C LYS A 48 13.52 32.68 7.63
N PRO A 49 13.26 33.70 8.47
CA PRO A 49 14.11 34.89 8.53
C PRO A 49 15.50 34.53 9.04
N ARG A 50 16.52 35.23 8.53
CA ARG A 50 17.94 35.10 8.91
C ARG A 50 18.55 36.49 9.10
N ALA A 51 19.77 36.52 9.67
CA ALA A 51 20.50 37.75 9.91
C ALA A 51 20.77 38.53 8.60
N ARG A 52 20.96 39.85 8.74
CA ARG A 52 21.29 40.78 7.63
C ARG A 52 20.22 40.81 6.52
N GLY A 53 18.93 40.78 6.88
CA GLY A 53 17.82 40.86 5.92
C GLY A 53 17.66 39.65 4.99
N ARG A 54 18.40 38.56 5.24
CA ARG A 54 18.32 37.35 4.42
C ARG A 54 17.16 36.47 4.85
N SER A 55 16.66 35.66 3.93
CA SER A 55 15.63 34.68 4.23
C SER A 55 15.82 33.41 3.38
N TYR A 56 15.51 32.25 3.96
CA TYR A 56 15.61 30.95 3.29
C TYR A 56 14.29 30.20 3.40
N ALA A 57 13.98 29.39 2.40
CA ALA A 57 12.81 28.53 2.44
C ALA A 57 13.10 27.25 3.25
N ILE A 58 12.28 26.97 4.27
CA ILE A 58 12.16 25.65 4.90
C ILE A 58 11.09 24.87 4.14
N LYS A 59 11.44 23.66 3.70
CA LYS A 59 10.48 22.69 3.16
C LYS A 59 9.85 21.89 4.30
N ARG A 60 8.53 21.75 4.28
CA ARG A 60 7.75 20.85 5.15
C ARG A 60 7.18 19.76 4.26
N PRO A 61 7.91 18.64 4.09
CA PRO A 61 7.45 17.54 3.25
C PRO A 61 6.30 16.80 3.93
N THR A 62 5.39 16.28 3.12
CA THR A 62 4.37 15.31 3.52
C THR A 62 4.56 14.03 2.71
N CYS A 63 3.84 12.97 3.06
CA CYS A 63 3.90 11.71 2.34
C CYS A 63 2.53 11.07 2.24
N HIS A 64 2.37 10.21 1.24
CA HIS A 64 1.21 9.33 1.09
C HIS A 64 1.63 7.91 1.41
N ILE A 65 0.93 7.26 2.34
CA ILE A 65 1.18 5.88 2.72
C ILE A 65 0.15 5.02 1.99
N ARG A 66 0.63 4.02 1.23
CA ARG A 66 -0.21 3.07 0.51
C ARG A 66 0.01 1.68 1.06
N ILE A 67 -1.07 1.05 1.53
CA ILE A 67 -1.06 -0.31 2.04
C ILE A 67 -1.93 -1.16 1.12
N VAL A 68 -1.39 -2.28 0.64
CA VAL A 68 -2.09 -3.26 -0.17
C VAL A 68 -2.26 -4.51 0.66
N LEU A 69 -3.51 -4.92 0.85
CA LEU A 69 -3.86 -6.18 1.52
C LEU A 69 -4.07 -7.28 0.49
N LYS A 70 -3.79 -8.50 0.90
CA LYS A 70 -4.19 -9.74 0.22
C LYS A 70 -4.85 -10.64 1.24
N ASP A 71 -5.86 -11.38 0.81
CA ASP A 71 -6.44 -12.41 1.64
C ASP A 71 -5.56 -13.67 1.60
N LYS A 72 -5.35 -14.30 2.74
CA LYS A 72 -4.52 -15.51 2.88
C LYS A 72 -5.23 -16.75 2.36
N SER A 73 -6.57 -16.73 2.27
CA SER A 73 -7.38 -17.80 1.71
C SER A 73 -6.98 -18.20 0.28
N PHE A 74 -6.38 -17.28 -0.48
CA PHE A 74 -5.83 -17.55 -1.82
C PHE A 74 -4.59 -18.46 -1.83
N TYR A 75 -3.94 -18.72 -0.68
CA TYR A 75 -2.79 -19.62 -0.60
C TYR A 75 -3.17 -21.10 -0.42
N GLU A 76 -4.42 -21.43 -0.10
CA GLU A 76 -4.81 -22.85 -0.05
C GLU A 76 -4.94 -23.48 -1.45
N GLU A 77 -5.18 -22.69 -2.49
CA GLU A 77 -5.24 -23.22 -3.87
C GLU A 77 -3.85 -23.47 -4.49
N GLU A 78 -2.85 -22.64 -4.18
CA GLU A 78 -1.48 -22.81 -4.72
C GLU A 78 -0.70 -23.94 -4.03
N ASP A 79 -0.93 -24.18 -2.74
CA ASP A 79 -0.30 -25.29 -2.00
C ASP A 79 -0.91 -26.66 -2.38
N PHE A 80 -2.18 -26.71 -2.82
CA PHE A 80 -2.76 -27.91 -3.44
C PHE A 80 -2.23 -28.19 -4.85
N PHE A 81 -1.86 -27.15 -5.61
CA PHE A 81 -1.30 -27.31 -6.97
C PHE A 81 0.07 -28.01 -6.96
N CYS A 82 0.85 -27.84 -5.89
CA CYS A 82 2.15 -28.52 -5.73
C CYS A 82 2.04 -29.99 -5.27
N LEU A 83 0.93 -30.41 -4.66
CA LEU A 83 0.64 -31.83 -4.34
C LEU A 83 -0.12 -32.57 -5.44
N LYS A 84 -0.54 -31.87 -6.50
CA LYS A 84 -1.15 -32.46 -7.70
C LYS A 84 -0.31 -32.27 -8.96
N LYS A 85 1.02 -32.21 -8.83
CA LYS A 85 1.93 -32.15 -9.99
C LYS A 85 2.16 -33.54 -10.60
N SER A 86 1.10 -34.11 -11.14
CA SER A 86 1.17 -35.14 -12.18
C SER A 86 0.06 -34.87 -13.17
N GLU A 87 0.26 -33.89 -14.06
CA GLU A 87 -0.15 -33.89 -15.48
C GLU A 87 -0.04 -32.47 -16.08
N TRP A 88 0.32 -32.41 -17.36
CA TRP A 88 0.79 -31.23 -18.09
C TRP A 88 -0.32 -30.54 -18.93
N LYS A 89 -0.01 -29.28 -19.36
CA LYS A 89 -0.50 -28.51 -20.55
C LYS A 89 -1.85 -27.76 -20.45
N LYS A 90 -2.08 -26.53 -20.97
CA LYS A 90 -1.45 -25.64 -21.98
C LYS A 90 -1.71 -24.14 -21.66
N GLU A 91 -1.02 -23.28 -22.41
CA GLU A 91 -1.08 -21.81 -22.54
C GLU A 91 -2.46 -21.14 -22.41
N GLU A 92 -2.49 -19.91 -21.87
CA GLU A 92 -2.94 -18.75 -22.65
C GLU A 92 -2.49 -17.41 -22.03
N VAL A 93 -1.94 -16.56 -22.90
CA VAL A 93 -1.46 -15.20 -22.67
C VAL A 93 -2.62 -14.26 -22.95
N TYR A 94 -3.07 -13.48 -21.98
CA TYR A 94 -3.94 -12.33 -22.23
C TYR A 94 -3.32 -11.04 -21.72
N ARG A 95 -2.64 -10.35 -22.66
CA ARG A 95 -2.52 -8.89 -22.68
C ARG A 95 -3.93 -8.30 -22.81
N TYR A 96 -4.26 -7.32 -21.99
CA TYR A 96 -5.29 -6.35 -22.32
C TYR A 96 -4.67 -4.95 -22.26
N ASP A 97 -4.33 -4.44 -23.45
CA ASP A 97 -4.26 -3.01 -23.72
C ASP A 97 -5.71 -2.50 -23.85
N ILE A 98 -6.08 -1.50 -23.05
CA ILE A 98 -7.27 -0.67 -23.32
C ILE A 98 -6.81 0.78 -23.34
N SER A 99 -6.51 1.24 -24.54
CA SER A 99 -6.59 2.65 -24.92
C SER A 99 -8.06 2.97 -25.23
N LEU A 100 -8.65 3.92 -24.48
CA LEU A 100 -9.86 4.61 -24.91
C LEU A 100 -9.69 6.11 -24.68
N TYR A 101 -9.92 6.83 -25.77
CA TYR A 101 -9.87 8.27 -25.93
C TYR A 101 -10.90 8.99 -25.06
N GLY A 102 -10.53 10.21 -24.67
CA GLY A 102 -11.38 11.30 -24.20
C GLY A 102 -10.60 12.60 -24.37
#